data_AF-A0A838JCS6-F1
#
_entry.id   AF-A0A838JCS6-F1
#
_cell.length_a   1.000
_cell.length_b   1.000
_cell.length_c   1.000
_cell.angle_alpha   90.00
_cell.angle_beta   90.00
_cell.angle_gamma   90.00
#
_symmetry.space_group_name_H-M   'P 1'
#
loop_
_entity.id
_entity.type
_entity.pdbx_description
1 polymer ?
#
loop_
_entity_poly.entity_id
_entity_poly.type
_entity_poly.pdbx_seq_one_letter_code
_entity_poly.pdbx_strand_id
1 'polypeptide(L)'
;TGLTERLHRFVHGSLAGLFAGPTNVSLDRIIVDFDIKGLETELRPIGLFLVSNFVWTESFRFKIPRQLVIDEAATLMDYESGAIFLEDLVRRARKRYVGVTVISQHPLIFANSAIPANCATHILMRQDATTLDLVQQMFHLSAREVHLLRRLPKGEALLITNEKRLHVCFEASEVEHLLATTDPREIESWIERCTHDEAFAHLLHQLGLDKSLTPPIGGELPVLDVEPQVVVASNHQKTGA
;
A
#
# COMPACT_ATOMS: atom_id res chain seq x y z
N THR A 1 10.22 36.06 -23.81
CA THR A 1 10.08 36.37 -22.37
C THR A 1 9.20 35.38 -21.61
N GLY A 2 8.30 34.62 -22.24
CA GLY A 2 7.34 33.78 -21.49
C GLY A 2 7.87 32.53 -20.76
N LEU A 3 9.01 31.93 -21.12
CA LEU A 3 9.47 30.70 -20.46
C LEU A 3 10.10 30.97 -19.08
N THR A 4 10.96 31.98 -18.98
CA THR A 4 11.61 32.36 -17.71
C THR A 4 10.57 32.72 -16.65
N GLU A 5 9.53 33.45 -17.03
CA GLU A 5 8.44 33.85 -16.14
C GLU A 5 7.59 32.66 -15.68
N ARG A 6 7.34 31.68 -16.58
CA ARG A 6 6.65 30.43 -16.23
C ARG A 6 7.48 29.53 -15.30
N LEU A 7 8.79 29.52 -15.45
CA LEU A 7 9.70 28.71 -14.61
C LEU A 7 9.99 29.37 -13.26
N HIS A 8 9.87 30.70 -13.15
CA HIS A 8 10.20 31.44 -11.93
C HIS A 8 9.53 30.86 -10.68
N ARG A 9 8.25 30.48 -10.75
CA ARG A 9 7.51 29.89 -9.62
C ARG A 9 8.06 28.54 -9.12
N PHE A 10 8.74 27.77 -9.98
CA PHE A 10 9.33 26.46 -9.67
C PHE A 10 10.80 26.53 -9.28
N VAL A 11 11.44 27.70 -9.43
CA VAL A 11 12.87 27.89 -9.13
C VAL A 11 13.06 28.85 -7.95
N HIS A 12 12.25 29.91 -7.88
CA HIS A 12 12.36 30.97 -6.87
C HIS A 12 11.03 31.31 -6.18
N GLY A 13 9.91 30.72 -6.61
CA GLY A 13 8.59 30.96 -6.03
C GLY A 13 8.14 29.88 -5.05
N SER A 14 6.84 29.87 -4.75
CA SER A 14 6.23 28.97 -3.76
C SER A 14 6.43 27.48 -4.07
N LEU A 15 6.59 27.11 -5.34
CA LEU A 15 6.76 25.71 -5.76
C LEU A 15 8.21 25.27 -5.88
N ALA A 16 9.17 26.10 -5.46
CA ALA A 16 10.59 25.81 -5.62
C ALA A 16 11.07 24.58 -4.83
N GLY A 17 10.38 24.23 -3.73
CA GLY A 17 10.84 23.21 -2.77
C GLY A 17 11.24 21.87 -3.41
N LEU A 18 10.48 21.38 -4.40
CA LEU A 18 10.75 20.08 -5.04
C LEU A 18 12.00 20.10 -5.95
N PHE A 19 12.41 21.27 -6.45
CA PHE A 19 13.46 21.41 -7.46
C PHE A 19 14.65 22.26 -7.02
N ALA A 20 14.56 22.90 -5.85
CA ALA A 20 15.57 23.82 -5.32
C ALA A 20 16.76 23.09 -4.67
N GLY A 21 17.28 22.04 -5.31
CA GLY A 21 18.45 21.33 -4.84
C GLY A 21 18.67 19.98 -5.52
N PRO A 22 19.86 19.39 -5.34
CA PRO A 22 20.12 18.01 -5.74
C PRO A 22 19.29 17.03 -4.88
N THR A 23 19.01 15.85 -5.44
CA THR A 23 18.44 14.73 -4.68
C THR A 23 19.35 14.41 -3.49
N ASN A 24 18.78 14.43 -2.28
CA ASN A 24 19.48 14.26 -1.02
C ASN A 24 19.08 12.96 -0.26
N VAL A 25 18.29 12.10 -0.91
CA VAL A 25 17.81 10.83 -0.35
C VAL A 25 18.62 9.64 -0.89
N SER A 26 18.93 8.69 -0.01
CA SER A 26 19.57 7.42 -0.35
C SER A 26 18.51 6.44 -0.85
N LEU A 27 18.63 6.05 -2.10
CA LEU A 27 17.67 5.16 -2.79
C LEU A 27 18.18 3.70 -2.88
N ASP A 28 19.32 3.43 -2.25
CA ASP A 28 19.98 2.14 -2.09
C ASP A 28 19.68 1.52 -0.72
N ARG A 29 18.39 1.51 -0.34
CA ARG A 29 17.90 0.96 0.92
C ARG A 29 17.02 -0.27 0.68
N ILE A 30 16.87 -1.10 1.71
CA ILE A 30 16.01 -2.30 1.69
C ILE A 30 14.54 -1.90 1.47
N ILE A 31 14.13 -0.80 2.08
CA ILE A 31 12.80 -0.19 1.90
C ILE A 31 13.02 1.26 1.48
N VAL A 32 12.33 1.67 0.42
CA VAL A 32 12.26 3.04 -0.05
C VAL A 32 10.79 3.40 -0.15
N ASP A 33 10.38 4.40 0.62
CA ASP A 33 9.01 4.92 0.62
C ASP A 33 8.95 6.29 -0.05
N PHE A 34 7.95 6.49 -0.90
CA PHE A 34 7.72 7.72 -1.64
C PHE A 34 6.39 8.32 -1.21
N ASP A 35 6.41 9.14 -0.15
CA ASP A 35 5.22 9.86 0.29
C ASP A 35 4.99 11.12 -0.56
N ILE A 36 3.86 11.13 -1.28
CA ILE A 36 3.41 12.25 -2.10
C ILE A 36 2.27 13.06 -1.46
N LYS A 37 1.78 12.68 -0.27
CA LYS A 37 0.65 13.35 0.39
C LYS A 37 0.98 14.80 0.76
N GLY A 38 2.23 15.06 1.14
CA GLY A 38 2.75 16.37 1.50
C GLY A 38 3.00 17.32 0.32
N LEU A 39 2.88 16.85 -0.93
CA LEU A 39 3.07 17.71 -2.11
C LEU A 39 1.85 18.60 -2.35
N GLU A 40 2.12 19.86 -2.68
CA GLU A 40 1.10 20.79 -3.19
C GLU A 40 0.40 20.19 -4.40
N THR A 41 -0.92 20.40 -4.52
CA THR A 41 -1.76 19.79 -5.55
C THR A 41 -1.22 20.00 -6.96
N GLU A 42 -0.64 21.17 -7.25
CA GLU A 42 -0.04 21.50 -8.54
C GLU A 42 1.28 20.76 -8.82
N LEU A 43 1.98 20.31 -7.78
CA LEU A 43 3.23 19.55 -7.87
C LEU A 43 3.00 18.04 -7.91
N ARG A 44 1.87 17.54 -7.43
CA ARG A 44 1.56 16.09 -7.40
C ARG A 44 1.75 15.39 -8.74
N PRO A 45 1.27 15.90 -9.90
CA PRO A 45 1.48 15.23 -11.18
C PRO A 45 2.96 15.12 -11.54
N ILE A 46 3.76 16.12 -11.18
CA ILE A 46 5.19 16.15 -11.46
C ILE A 46 5.93 15.19 -10.53
N GLY A 47 5.64 15.21 -9.23
CA GLY A 47 6.19 14.27 -8.27
C GLY A 47 5.90 12.82 -8.66
N LEU A 48 4.65 12.54 -9.05
CA LEU A 48 4.22 11.24 -9.54
C LEU A 48 4.99 10.80 -10.79
N PHE A 49 5.19 11.70 -11.75
CA PHE A 49 6.01 11.42 -12.93
C PHE A 49 7.45 11.07 -12.56
N LEU A 50 8.06 11.85 -11.66
CA LEU A 50 9.44 11.60 -11.21
C LEU A 50 9.58 10.26 -10.50
N VAL A 51 8.70 9.97 -9.54
CA VAL A 51 8.67 8.69 -8.82
C VAL A 51 8.43 7.53 -9.78
N SER A 52 7.44 7.65 -10.68
CA SER A 52 7.12 6.61 -11.66
C SER A 52 8.31 6.34 -12.59
N ASN A 53 8.98 7.39 -13.08
CA ASN A 53 10.17 7.24 -13.93
C ASN A 53 11.36 6.62 -13.18
N PHE A 54 11.56 6.98 -11.92
CA PHE A 54 12.56 6.36 -11.07
C PHE A 54 12.26 4.87 -10.87
N VAL A 55 11.05 4.53 -10.42
CA VAL A 55 10.59 3.15 -10.20
C VAL A 55 10.72 2.34 -11.48
N TRP A 56 10.34 2.90 -12.63
CA TRP A 56 10.52 2.28 -13.94
C TRP A 56 12.00 1.93 -14.15
N THR A 57 12.86 2.94 -14.14
CA THR A 57 14.30 2.78 -14.42
C THR A 57 14.93 1.73 -13.50
N GLU A 58 14.67 1.81 -12.20
CA GLU A 58 15.22 0.88 -11.22
C GLU A 58 14.65 -0.54 -11.36
N SER A 59 13.36 -0.68 -11.69
CA SER A 59 12.72 -1.98 -11.94
C SER A 59 13.41 -2.74 -13.07
N PHE A 60 13.92 -2.05 -14.10
CA PHE A 60 14.58 -2.69 -15.25
C PHE A 60 16.10 -2.76 -15.16
N ARG A 61 16.72 -2.06 -14.21
CA ARG A 61 18.18 -1.98 -14.03
C ARG A 61 18.79 -3.23 -13.41
N PHE A 62 18.18 -3.75 -12.34
CA PHE A 62 18.71 -4.86 -11.57
C PHE A 62 17.95 -6.18 -11.79
N LYS A 63 18.63 -7.32 -11.58
CA LYS A 63 18.06 -8.68 -11.68
C LYS A 63 17.90 -9.33 -10.31
N ILE A 64 17.44 -8.57 -9.32
CA ILE A 64 17.15 -9.06 -7.96
C ILE A 64 15.63 -9.02 -7.71
N PRO A 65 15.08 -10.03 -7.01
CA PRO A 65 13.68 -10.01 -6.54
C PRO A 65 13.38 -8.79 -5.69
N ARG A 66 12.33 -8.05 -6.06
CA ARG A 66 11.86 -6.85 -5.36
C ARG A 66 10.35 -6.79 -5.37
N GLN A 67 9.78 -6.11 -4.38
CA GLN A 67 8.37 -5.80 -4.31
C GLN A 67 8.17 -4.30 -4.51
N LEU A 68 7.29 -3.94 -5.44
CA LEU A 68 6.73 -2.61 -5.53
C LEU A 68 5.32 -2.65 -4.95
N VAL A 69 5.08 -1.82 -3.95
CA VAL A 69 3.75 -1.63 -3.35
C VAL A 69 3.27 -0.24 -3.71
N ILE A 70 2.08 -0.15 -4.29
CA ILE A 70 1.43 1.11 -4.65
C ILE A 70 0.19 1.20 -3.78
N ASP A 71 0.32 1.98 -2.71
CA ASP A 71 -0.81 2.34 -1.85
C ASP A 71 -1.64 3.45 -2.51
N GLU A 72 -2.95 3.35 -2.37
CA GLU A 72 -3.94 4.25 -3.00
C GLU A 72 -3.68 4.54 -4.49
N ALA A 73 -3.73 3.49 -5.31
CA ALA A 73 -3.51 3.57 -6.74
C ALA A 73 -4.48 4.51 -7.49
N ALA A 74 -5.62 4.88 -6.89
CA ALA A 74 -6.53 5.85 -7.50
C ALA A 74 -5.82 7.19 -7.75
N THR A 75 -4.96 7.64 -6.83
CA THR A 75 -4.17 8.87 -6.98
C THR A 75 -3.28 8.82 -8.22
N LEU A 76 -2.76 7.64 -8.56
CA LEU A 76 -1.94 7.43 -9.75
C LEU A 76 -2.80 7.35 -11.02
N MET A 77 -3.96 6.70 -10.93
CA MET A 77 -4.89 6.47 -12.04
C MET A 77 -5.70 7.71 -12.45
N ASP A 78 -5.82 8.72 -11.58
CA ASP A 78 -6.45 10.01 -11.90
C ASP A 78 -5.73 10.76 -13.03
N TYR A 79 -4.45 10.44 -13.27
CA TYR A 79 -3.65 11.01 -14.34
C TYR A 79 -3.45 9.98 -15.46
N GLU A 80 -3.72 10.37 -16.70
CA GLU A 80 -3.58 9.50 -17.87
C GLU A 80 -2.18 8.86 -17.97
N SER A 81 -1.13 9.65 -17.77
CA SER A 81 0.25 9.15 -17.77
C SER A 81 0.54 8.16 -16.65
N GLY A 82 -0.06 8.36 -15.48
CA GLY A 82 0.05 7.48 -14.32
C GLY A 82 -0.65 6.14 -14.56
N ALA A 83 -1.85 6.18 -15.15
CA ALA A 83 -2.58 4.99 -15.56
C ALA A 83 -1.81 4.16 -16.58
N ILE A 84 -1.30 4.80 -17.65
CA ILE A 84 -0.49 4.13 -18.67
C ILE A 84 0.75 3.49 -18.04
N PHE A 85 1.46 4.22 -17.16
CA PHE A 85 2.63 3.71 -16.46
C PHE A 85 2.29 2.46 -15.64
N LEU A 86 1.22 2.51 -14.83
CA LEU A 86 0.84 1.41 -13.96
C LEU A 86 0.49 0.14 -14.76
N GLU A 87 -0.28 0.29 -15.85
CA GLU A 87 -0.61 -0.84 -16.72
C GLU A 87 0.63 -1.46 -17.37
N ASP A 88 1.54 -0.61 -17.88
CA ASP A 88 2.77 -1.07 -18.49
C ASP A 88 3.68 -1.80 -17.49
N LEU A 89 3.75 -1.27 -16.27
CA LEU A 89 4.54 -1.83 -15.19
C LEU A 89 4.02 -3.21 -14.80
N VAL A 90 2.72 -3.34 -14.48
CA VAL A 90 2.10 -4.61 -14.10
C VAL A 90 2.28 -5.67 -15.20
N ARG A 91 2.12 -5.28 -16.47
CA ARG A 91 2.31 -6.19 -17.62
C ARG A 91 3.75 -6.70 -17.78
N ARG A 92 4.75 -5.87 -17.46
CA ARG A 92 6.17 -6.19 -17.70
C ARG A 92 6.90 -6.72 -16.48
N ALA A 93 6.44 -6.43 -15.27
CA ALA A 93 7.09 -6.75 -14.00
C ALA A 93 7.44 -8.24 -13.86
N ARG A 94 6.55 -9.13 -14.33
CA ARG A 94 6.75 -10.60 -14.30
C ARG A 94 8.07 -11.05 -14.95
N LYS A 95 8.58 -10.35 -15.97
CA LYS A 95 9.83 -10.72 -16.67
C LYS A 95 11.09 -10.20 -15.98
N ARG A 96 10.97 -9.47 -14.87
CA ARG A 96 12.03 -8.63 -14.30
C ARG A 96 12.24 -8.80 -12.80
N TYR A 97 11.74 -9.90 -12.22
CA TYR A 97 11.81 -10.15 -10.78
C TYR A 97 11.22 -9.03 -9.93
N VAL A 98 10.20 -8.34 -10.46
CA VAL A 98 9.44 -7.34 -9.71
C VAL A 98 8.05 -7.90 -9.45
N GLY A 99 7.68 -8.08 -8.19
CA GLY A 99 6.30 -8.25 -7.78
C GLY A 99 5.65 -6.87 -7.63
N VAL A 100 4.39 -6.75 -8.07
CA VAL A 100 3.64 -5.49 -7.95
C VAL A 100 2.38 -5.77 -7.14
N THR A 101 2.21 -5.03 -6.05
CA THR A 101 0.99 -4.98 -5.25
C THR A 101 0.33 -3.64 -5.48
N VAL A 102 -0.91 -3.66 -5.97
CA VAL A 102 -1.71 -2.46 -6.19
C VAL A 102 -2.84 -2.47 -5.17
N ILE A 103 -2.92 -1.41 -4.35
CA ILE A 103 -3.92 -1.26 -3.30
C ILE A 103 -4.78 -0.06 -3.64
N SER A 104 -6.10 -0.19 -3.49
CA SER A 104 -7.04 0.91 -3.71
C SER A 104 -8.32 0.67 -2.93
N GLN A 105 -8.89 1.76 -2.41
CA GLN A 105 -10.23 1.76 -1.82
C GLN A 105 -11.34 1.89 -2.88
N HIS A 106 -10.99 2.32 -4.09
CA HIS A 106 -11.93 2.64 -5.17
C HIS A 106 -11.84 1.58 -6.28
N PRO A 107 -12.70 0.55 -6.30
CA PRO A 107 -12.63 -0.51 -7.32
C PRO A 107 -12.93 -0.01 -8.74
N LEU A 108 -13.58 1.16 -8.88
CA LEU A 108 -13.92 1.76 -10.16
C LEU A 108 -12.69 2.04 -11.04
N ILE A 109 -11.52 2.31 -10.43
CA ILE A 109 -10.28 2.56 -11.18
C ILE A 109 -9.84 1.34 -12.01
N PHE A 110 -10.32 0.15 -11.66
CA PHE A 110 -10.00 -1.09 -12.36
C PHE A 110 -11.01 -1.48 -13.44
N ALA A 111 -12.17 -0.81 -13.52
CA ALA A 111 -13.25 -1.19 -14.43
C ALA A 111 -12.82 -1.23 -15.91
N ASN A 112 -11.94 -0.32 -16.31
CA ASN A 112 -11.40 -0.22 -17.67
C ASN A 112 -9.91 -0.56 -17.75
N SER A 113 -9.36 -1.23 -16.73
CA SER A 113 -7.94 -1.52 -16.67
C SER A 113 -7.63 -3.00 -16.91
N ALA A 114 -6.49 -3.26 -17.54
CA ALA A 114 -5.95 -4.62 -17.66
C ALA A 114 -5.29 -5.14 -16.37
N ILE A 115 -5.15 -4.31 -15.32
CA ILE A 115 -4.43 -4.67 -14.08
C ILE A 115 -5.01 -5.95 -13.43
N PRO A 116 -6.33 -6.07 -13.16
CA PRO A 116 -6.87 -7.26 -12.50
C PRO A 116 -6.55 -8.55 -13.26
N ALA A 117 -6.62 -8.53 -14.59
CA ALA A 117 -6.32 -9.70 -15.43
C ALA A 117 -4.82 -10.08 -15.43
N ASN A 118 -3.93 -9.14 -15.13
CA ASN A 118 -2.49 -9.38 -15.07
C ASN A 118 -1.99 -9.76 -13.65
N CYS A 119 -2.81 -9.53 -12.62
CA CYS A 119 -2.55 -9.96 -11.26
C CYS A 119 -2.92 -11.44 -11.07
N ALA A 120 -2.01 -12.23 -10.51
CA ALA A 120 -2.27 -13.65 -10.22
C ALA A 120 -3.06 -13.86 -8.90
N THR A 121 -3.14 -12.83 -8.08
CA THR A 121 -3.76 -12.89 -6.76
C THR A 121 -4.52 -11.59 -6.48
N HIS A 122 -5.71 -11.73 -5.91
CA HIS A 122 -6.61 -10.64 -5.58
C HIS A 122 -7.08 -10.84 -4.15
N ILE A 123 -7.01 -9.77 -3.36
CA ILE A 123 -7.46 -9.77 -1.97
C ILE A 123 -8.61 -8.79 -1.90
N LEU A 124 -9.82 -9.31 -1.77
CA LEU A 124 -11.04 -8.51 -1.73
C LEU A 124 -11.49 -8.41 -0.26
N MET A 125 -11.26 -7.25 0.35
CA MET A 125 -11.81 -6.92 1.66
C MET A 125 -13.27 -6.48 1.55
N ARG A 126 -13.91 -6.15 2.68
CA ARG A 126 -15.31 -5.68 2.71
C ARG A 126 -15.55 -4.56 1.68
N GLN A 127 -16.58 -4.73 0.86
CA GLN A 127 -17.02 -3.75 -0.13
C GLN A 127 -18.35 -3.12 0.31
N ASP A 128 -18.57 -1.87 -0.08
CA ASP A 128 -19.86 -1.19 0.10
C ASP A 128 -20.90 -1.67 -0.93
N ALA A 129 -22.15 -1.21 -0.77
CA ALA A 129 -23.23 -1.62 -1.67
C ALA A 129 -23.13 -1.00 -3.07
N THR A 130 -22.46 0.15 -3.24
CA THR A 130 -22.41 0.88 -4.53
C THR A 130 -21.36 0.33 -5.47
N THR A 131 -20.32 -0.32 -4.93
CA THR A 131 -19.21 -0.92 -5.68
C THR A 131 -19.39 -2.41 -5.93
N LEU A 132 -20.32 -3.05 -5.23
CA LEU A 132 -20.38 -4.51 -5.17
C LEU A 132 -20.71 -5.19 -6.50
N ASP A 133 -21.60 -4.59 -7.28
CA ASP A 133 -21.99 -5.11 -8.59
C ASP A 133 -20.80 -5.08 -9.57
N LEU A 134 -19.99 -4.02 -9.50
CA LEU A 134 -18.75 -3.90 -10.28
C LEU A 134 -17.75 -4.99 -9.87
N VAL A 135 -17.50 -5.14 -8.57
CA VAL A 135 -16.56 -6.15 -8.04
C VAL A 135 -17.04 -7.56 -8.38
N GLN A 136 -18.35 -7.82 -8.29
CA GLN A 136 -18.96 -9.08 -8.68
C GLN A 136 -18.69 -9.41 -10.15
N GLN A 137 -18.92 -8.46 -11.05
CA GLN A 137 -18.70 -8.63 -12.48
C GLN A 137 -17.21 -8.84 -12.80
N MET A 138 -16.35 -8.00 -12.23
CA MET A 138 -14.91 -8.00 -12.48
C MET A 138 -14.22 -9.29 -12.03
N PHE A 139 -14.64 -9.88 -10.91
CA PHE A 139 -14.04 -11.11 -10.35
C PHE A 139 -14.91 -12.36 -10.50
N HIS A 140 -16.01 -12.27 -11.26
CA HIS A 140 -16.97 -13.35 -11.46
C HIS A 140 -17.39 -14.00 -10.13
N LEU A 141 -17.82 -13.17 -9.18
CA LEU A 141 -18.20 -13.65 -7.85
C LEU A 141 -19.58 -14.32 -7.88
N SER A 142 -19.70 -15.44 -7.16
CA SER A 142 -20.98 -16.07 -6.87
C SER A 142 -21.82 -15.21 -5.92
N ALA A 143 -23.13 -15.43 -5.91
CA ALA A 143 -24.03 -14.75 -4.97
C ALA A 143 -23.63 -14.96 -3.49
N ARG A 144 -23.04 -16.13 -3.17
CA ARG A 144 -22.53 -16.43 -1.83
C ARG A 144 -21.30 -15.59 -1.47
N GLU A 145 -20.37 -15.42 -2.41
CA GLU A 145 -19.17 -14.60 -2.20
C GLU A 145 -19.51 -13.11 -2.10
N VAL A 146 -20.47 -12.65 -2.90
CA VAL A 146 -21.05 -11.30 -2.79
C VAL A 146 -21.63 -11.08 -1.39
N HIS A 147 -22.41 -12.03 -0.88
CA HIS A 147 -22.99 -11.94 0.46
C HIS A 147 -21.93 -11.97 1.56
N LEU A 148 -20.86 -12.76 1.38
CA LEU A 148 -19.70 -12.79 2.26
C LEU A 148 -19.01 -11.41 2.29
N LEU A 149 -18.64 -10.86 1.12
CA LEU A 149 -17.94 -9.57 1.01
C LEU A 149 -18.68 -8.42 1.70
N ARG A 150 -20.03 -8.42 1.71
CA ARG A 150 -20.83 -7.40 2.42
C ARG A 150 -20.64 -7.43 3.93
N ARG A 151 -20.28 -8.59 4.49
CA ARG A 151 -20.31 -8.88 5.93
C ARG A 151 -18.95 -9.08 6.55
N LEU A 152 -17.88 -9.12 5.75
CA LEU A 152 -16.52 -9.32 6.26
C LEU A 152 -16.19 -8.27 7.34
N PRO A 153 -15.73 -8.68 8.53
CA PRO A 153 -15.17 -7.78 9.50
C PRO A 153 -13.83 -7.21 9.01
N LYS A 154 -13.31 -6.21 9.74
CA LYS A 154 -11.97 -5.67 9.51
C LYS A 154 -10.94 -6.79 9.69
N GLY A 155 -9.98 -6.90 8.78
CA GLY A 155 -8.95 -7.94 8.79
C GLY A 155 -9.32 -9.20 8.00
N GLU A 156 -10.58 -9.40 7.61
CA GLU A 156 -10.96 -10.54 6.77
C GLU A 156 -11.07 -10.16 5.29
N ALA A 157 -10.79 -11.14 4.42
CA ALA A 157 -10.85 -10.98 2.98
C ALA A 157 -11.28 -12.27 2.25
N LEU A 158 -11.77 -12.09 1.03
CA LEU A 158 -11.80 -13.14 0.01
C LEU A 158 -10.50 -13.09 -0.79
N LEU A 159 -9.64 -14.08 -0.59
CA LEU A 159 -8.40 -14.29 -1.33
C LEU A 159 -8.68 -15.16 -2.56
N ILE A 160 -8.44 -14.60 -3.74
CA ILE A 160 -8.54 -15.29 -5.02
C ILE A 160 -7.13 -15.48 -5.55
N THR A 161 -6.71 -16.71 -5.81
CA THR A 161 -5.39 -17.00 -6.38
C THR A 161 -5.50 -18.15 -7.37
N ASN A 162 -5.22 -17.87 -8.64
CA ASN A 162 -5.53 -18.76 -9.75
C ASN A 162 -7.00 -19.22 -9.68
N GLU A 163 -7.25 -20.52 -9.49
CA GLU A 163 -8.59 -21.10 -9.38
C GLU A 163 -9.10 -21.21 -7.93
N LYS A 164 -8.24 -20.92 -6.94
CA LYS A 164 -8.58 -21.05 -5.51
C LYS A 164 -9.25 -19.78 -5.01
N ARG A 165 -10.32 -19.96 -4.24
CA ARG A 165 -11.07 -18.90 -3.55
C ARG A 165 -11.13 -19.26 -2.07
N LEU A 166 -10.52 -18.43 -1.23
CA LEU A 166 -10.31 -18.69 0.19
C LEU A 166 -10.84 -17.51 0.99
N HIS A 167 -11.58 -17.80 2.05
CA HIS A 167 -11.87 -16.82 3.09
C HIS A 167 -10.71 -16.84 4.08
N VAL A 168 -10.07 -15.68 4.28
CA VAL A 168 -8.88 -15.53 5.12
C VAL A 168 -9.09 -14.43 6.14
N CYS A 169 -8.45 -14.59 7.30
CA CYS A 169 -8.29 -13.56 8.32
C CYS A 169 -6.81 -13.19 8.40
N PHE A 170 -6.50 -11.90 8.33
CA PHE A 170 -5.17 -11.36 8.55
C PHE A 170 -5.07 -10.87 9.98
N GLU A 171 -4.19 -11.52 10.75
CA GLU A 171 -3.90 -11.14 12.13
C GLU A 171 -2.50 -10.51 12.17
N ALA A 172 -2.43 -9.30 12.71
CA ALA A 172 -1.17 -8.62 12.95
C ALA A 172 -0.71 -8.91 14.38
N SER A 173 0.59 -9.13 14.55
CA SER A 173 1.21 -9.09 15.88
C SER A 173 1.04 -7.70 16.51
N GLU A 174 1.20 -7.60 17.82
CA GLU A 174 1.11 -6.31 18.52
C GLU A 174 2.11 -5.31 17.94
N VAL A 175 3.34 -5.74 17.63
CA VAL A 175 4.37 -4.88 17.03
C VAL A 175 3.98 -4.37 15.66
N GLU A 176 3.51 -5.26 14.77
CA GLU A 176 3.07 -4.87 13.42
C GLU A 176 1.89 -3.89 13.49
N HIS A 177 0.94 -4.15 14.39
CA HIS A 177 -0.23 -3.30 14.57
C HIS A 177 0.16 -1.91 15.07
N LEU A 178 1.07 -1.81 16.05
CA LEU A 178 1.56 -0.51 16.55
C LEU A 178 2.31 0.29 15.47
N LEU A 179 3.12 -0.38 14.65
CA LEU A 179 3.84 0.28 13.56
C LEU A 179 2.92 0.75 12.43
N ALA A 180 1.81 0.05 12.19
CA ALA A 180 0.96 0.26 11.02
C ALA A 180 -0.36 1.00 11.31
N THR A 181 -0.83 1.05 12.56
CA THR A 181 -2.14 1.64 12.87
C THR A 181 -2.17 3.13 12.53
N THR A 182 -3.27 3.54 11.91
CA THR A 182 -3.55 4.94 11.56
C THR A 182 -4.77 5.47 12.30
N ASP A 183 -5.35 4.69 13.23
CA ASP A 183 -6.51 5.11 14.01
C ASP A 183 -6.11 6.18 15.03
N PRO A 184 -6.58 7.44 14.87
CA PRO A 184 -6.19 8.52 15.76
C PRO A 184 -6.60 8.24 17.22
N ARG A 185 -7.74 7.56 17.44
CA ARG A 185 -8.25 7.27 18.79
C ARG A 185 -7.37 6.26 19.50
N GLU A 186 -6.90 5.26 18.76
CA GLU A 186 -5.98 4.27 19.28
C GLU A 186 -4.64 4.93 19.64
N ILE A 187 -4.10 5.75 18.73
CA ILE A 187 -2.83 6.47 18.94
C ILE A 187 -2.91 7.41 20.15
N GLU A 188 -4.06 8.08 20.36
CA GLU A 188 -4.27 8.91 21.55
C GLU A 188 -4.30 8.08 22.84
N SER A 189 -4.91 6.88 22.79
CA SER A 189 -4.98 5.97 23.94
C SER A 189 -3.62 5.45 24.41
N TRP A 190 -2.60 5.46 23.53
CA TRP A 190 -1.24 5.03 23.90
C TRP A 190 -0.66 5.84 25.05
N ILE A 191 -0.98 7.13 25.15
CA ILE A 191 -0.50 7.99 26.25
C ILE A 191 -1.01 7.47 27.59
N GLU A 192 -2.30 7.14 27.66
CA GLU A 192 -2.92 6.59 28.87
C GLU A 192 -2.45 5.16 29.17
N ARG A 193 -2.20 4.35 28.13
CA ARG A 193 -1.64 3.00 28.33
C ARG A 193 -0.23 3.06 28.90
N CYS A 194 0.63 3.95 28.39
CA CYS A 194 2.01 4.12 28.86
C CYS A 194 2.10 4.52 30.34
N THR A 195 1.10 5.20 30.90
CA THR A 195 1.12 5.55 32.34
C THR A 195 0.83 4.37 33.26
N HIS A 196 0.22 3.30 32.74
CA HIS A 196 -0.19 2.13 33.51
C HIS A 196 0.57 0.85 33.12
N ASP A 197 1.29 0.85 32.00
CA ASP A 197 1.99 -0.30 31.42
C ASP A 197 3.43 0.09 31.00
N GLU A 198 4.40 -0.20 31.88
CA GLU A 198 5.82 0.11 31.66
C GLU A 198 6.43 -0.72 30.50
N ALA A 199 5.96 -1.95 30.31
CA ALA A 199 6.44 -2.81 29.23
C ALA A 199 6.01 -2.26 27.86
N PHE A 200 4.76 -1.78 27.76
CA PHE A 200 4.27 -1.11 26.56
C PHE A 200 5.02 0.20 26.26
N ALA A 201 5.31 1.00 27.29
CA ALA A 201 6.11 2.22 27.12
C ALA A 201 7.52 1.91 26.59
N HIS A 202 8.16 0.87 27.11
CA HIS A 202 9.46 0.43 26.61
C HIS A 202 9.39 -0.03 25.14
N LEU A 203 8.33 -0.77 24.77
CA LEU A 203 8.11 -1.22 23.40
C LEU A 203 7.95 -0.04 22.42
N LEU A 204 7.10 0.94 22.74
CA LEU A 204 6.94 2.13 21.88
C LEU A 204 8.24 2.91 21.70
N HIS A 205 9.06 3.00 22.76
CA HIS A 205 10.37 3.65 22.67
C HIS A 205 11.31 2.88 21.72
N GLN A 206 11.39 1.55 21.84
CA GLN A 206 12.19 0.72 20.94
C GLN A 206 11.74 0.84 19.47
N LEU A 207 10.44 0.97 19.23
CA LEU A 207 9.86 1.16 17.90
C LEU A 207 10.02 2.61 17.38
N GLY A 208 10.50 3.54 18.20
CA GLY A 208 10.64 4.94 17.84
C GLY A 208 9.29 5.68 17.67
N LEU A 209 8.22 5.15 18.29
CA LEU A 209 6.86 5.70 18.20
C LEU A 209 6.51 6.64 19.36
N ASP A 210 7.40 6.77 20.34
CA ASP A 210 7.27 7.73 21.43
C ASP A 210 7.44 9.16 20.90
N LYS A 211 6.36 9.95 20.96
CA LYS A 211 6.35 11.37 20.53
C LYS A 211 7.11 12.29 21.50
N SER A 212 7.60 11.79 22.64
CA SER A 212 8.17 12.59 23.72
C SER A 212 9.70 12.48 23.88
N LEU A 213 10.38 11.61 23.15
CA LEU A 213 11.84 11.47 23.21
C LEU A 213 12.46 11.29 21.82
N THR A 214 13.70 11.74 21.68
CA THR A 214 14.50 11.60 20.45
C THR A 214 14.55 10.13 20.04
N PRO A 215 14.42 9.79 18.74
CA PRO A 215 14.40 8.40 18.30
C PRO A 215 15.69 7.68 18.72
N PRO A 216 15.64 6.40 19.12
CA PRO A 216 16.84 5.66 19.51
C PRO A 216 17.79 5.58 18.33
N ILE A 217 18.97 6.19 18.47
CA ILE A 217 20.06 6.04 17.53
C ILE A 217 20.67 4.65 17.76
N GLY A 218 20.36 3.70 16.88
CA GLY A 218 21.19 2.51 16.67
C GLY A 218 20.84 1.24 17.46
N GLY A 219 19.59 1.04 17.88
CA GLY A 219 19.13 -0.27 18.34
C GLY A 219 18.67 -1.15 17.18
N GLU A 220 19.03 -2.44 17.18
CA GLU A 220 18.38 -3.41 16.28
C GLU A 220 16.89 -3.44 16.59
N LEU A 221 16.05 -3.28 15.55
CA LEU A 221 14.61 -3.51 15.66
C LEU A 221 14.39 -4.94 16.19
N PRO A 222 13.43 -5.16 17.09
CA PRO A 222 13.13 -6.50 17.56
C PRO A 222 12.88 -7.41 16.35
N VAL A 223 13.58 -8.54 16.32
CA VAL A 223 13.39 -9.57 15.29
C VAL A 223 11.96 -10.09 15.47
N LEU A 224 11.13 -9.91 14.44
CA LEU A 224 9.78 -10.44 14.39
C LEU A 224 9.88 -11.97 14.27
N ASP A 225 9.82 -12.67 15.40
CA ASP A 225 9.59 -14.12 15.43
C ASP A 225 8.13 -14.38 15.05
N VAL A 226 7.87 -14.44 13.75
CA VAL A 226 6.58 -14.93 13.24
C VAL A 226 6.63 -16.45 13.36
N GLU A 227 6.11 -17.00 14.46
CA GLU A 227 5.75 -18.43 14.47
C GLU A 227 4.82 -18.66 13.27
N PRO A 228 5.08 -19.67 12.40
CA PRO A 228 4.26 -19.90 11.23
C PRO A 228 2.86 -20.31 11.69
N GLN A 229 1.95 -19.34 11.80
CA GLN A 229 0.55 -19.62 12.02
C GLN A 229 0.03 -20.36 10.78
N VAL A 230 -0.19 -21.66 10.95
CA VAL A 230 -0.77 -22.53 9.94
C VAL A 230 -2.17 -22.01 9.64
N VAL A 231 -2.35 -21.38 8.48
CA VAL A 231 -3.66 -21.04 7.94
C VAL A 231 -4.38 -22.35 7.59
N VAL A 232 -5.17 -22.87 8.52
CA VAL A 232 -6.06 -24.01 8.27
C VAL A 232 -7.30 -23.50 7.54
N ALA A 233 -7.28 -23.56 6.21
CA ALA A 233 -8.49 -23.39 5.42
C ALA A 233 -9.39 -24.63 5.58
N SER A 234 -10.33 -24.61 6.54
CA SER A 234 -11.32 -25.69 6.70
C SER A 234 -12.41 -25.57 5.63
N ASN A 235 -12.38 -26.47 4.64
CA ASN A 235 -13.44 -26.56 3.64
C ASN A 235 -14.63 -27.35 4.22
N HIS A 236 -15.59 -26.66 4.84
CA HIS A 236 -16.85 -27.30 5.23
C HIS A 236 -17.75 -27.53 4.01
N GLN A 237 -17.50 -28.61 3.29
CA GLN A 237 -18.54 -29.25 2.48
C GLN A 237 -19.39 -30.14 3.40
N LYS A 238 -20.58 -29.66 3.77
CA LYS A 238 -21.63 -30.55 4.26
C LYS A 238 -22.15 -31.36 3.07
N THR A 239 -21.64 -32.57 2.91
CA THR A 239 -22.37 -33.65 2.23
C THR A 239 -23.51 -34.08 3.15
N GLY A 240 -24.74 -33.78 2.76
CA GLY A 240 -25.95 -34.35 3.34
C GLY A 240 -26.80 -34.89 2.19
N ALA A 241 -26.99 -36.20 2.21
CA ALA A 241 -27.88 -36.96 1.33
C ALA A 241 -29.35 -36.56 1.50
#